data_AF-A0A5M3MLJ4-F1
#
_entry.id   AF-A0A5M3MLJ4-F1
#
_cell.length_a   1.000
_cell.length_b   1.000
_cell.length_c   1.000
_cell.angle_alpha   90.00
_cell.angle_beta   90.00
_cell.angle_gamma   90.00
#
_symmetry.space_group_name_H-M   'P 1'
#
loop_
_entity.id
_entity.type
_entity.pdbx_description
1 polymer ?
#
loop_
_entity_poly.entity_id
_entity_poly.type
_entity_poly.pdbx_seq_one_letter_code
_entity_poly.pdbx_strand_id
1 'polypeptide(L)'
;MSSRSSTAYASASPSYESYTPRSQSRSSSQVVYDISPSSYGNSSTKRAWIDPTSLPNCGDASGIQGNVSPHIKQLIVNTFIAYGAGDQLCFGHHVAKAVKFTEVSVSESTEKMGRMEATTVAEVIVAKNMLNGAGMLHGGCVAFLIDNTPLVALGLVQNVNGVGVTQAMNIMFHSPAPAGSCLKITSTSIALGGRIMSARCEVVNKSTGSVVASAYLNKMQPASAKL
;
A
#
# COMPACT_ATOMS: atom_id res chain seq x y z
N MET A 1 62.20 -11.76 -42.90
CA MET A 1 61.45 -11.05 -43.95
C MET A 1 60.65 -9.95 -43.30
N SER A 2 60.88 -8.74 -43.77
CA SER A 2 60.34 -7.47 -43.29
C SER A 2 58.85 -7.31 -43.58
N SER A 3 58.14 -6.61 -42.71
CA SER A 3 57.14 -5.63 -43.13
C SER A 3 56.90 -4.61 -41.99
N ARG A 4 57.06 -3.34 -42.34
CA ARG A 4 56.90 -2.14 -41.52
C ARG A 4 55.51 -1.55 -41.72
N SER A 5 55.11 -0.71 -40.75
CA SER A 5 54.42 0.61 -40.87
C SER A 5 53.22 0.67 -39.93
N SER A 6 53.28 1.38 -38.79
CA SER A 6 53.30 2.84 -38.56
C SER A 6 51.91 3.49 -38.47
N THR A 7 51.66 3.99 -37.25
CA THR A 7 50.93 5.22 -36.84
C THR A 7 49.49 5.47 -37.28
N ALA A 8 48.61 5.61 -36.28
CA ALA A 8 47.93 6.89 -36.00
C ALA A 8 47.26 6.87 -34.60
N TYR A 9 47.58 7.86 -33.79
CA TYR A 9 46.78 8.26 -32.63
C TYR A 9 45.44 8.81 -33.11
N ALA A 10 44.35 8.42 -32.47
CA ALA A 10 43.09 9.15 -32.51
C ALA A 10 42.41 9.07 -31.14
N SER A 11 42.72 10.07 -30.32
CA SER A 11 41.91 10.48 -29.18
C SER A 11 40.56 11.00 -29.68
N ALA A 12 39.47 10.35 -29.28
CA ALA A 12 38.14 10.93 -29.37
C ALA A 12 37.37 10.55 -28.10
N SER A 13 37.44 11.44 -27.12
CA SER A 13 36.49 11.49 -26.02
C SER A 13 35.12 11.88 -26.59
N PRO A 14 34.05 11.09 -26.41
CA PRO A 14 32.72 11.68 -26.46
C PRO A 14 32.58 12.52 -25.19
N SER A 15 32.51 13.84 -25.38
CA SER A 15 31.99 14.75 -24.37
C SER A 15 30.60 14.25 -23.98
N TYR A 16 30.51 13.57 -22.83
CA TYR A 16 29.25 13.41 -22.14
C TYR A 16 28.84 14.81 -21.71
N GLU A 17 28.02 15.48 -22.52
CA GLU A 17 27.27 16.63 -22.04
C GLU A 17 26.50 16.16 -20.82
N SER A 18 26.90 16.68 -19.67
CA SER A 18 26.24 16.50 -18.40
C SER A 18 24.78 16.90 -18.55
N TYR A 19 23.90 15.90 -18.64
CA TYR A 19 22.47 16.11 -18.52
C TYR A 19 22.18 16.50 -17.07
N THR A 20 22.20 17.80 -16.77
CA THR A 20 21.66 18.32 -15.51
C THR A 20 20.14 18.43 -15.67
N PRO A 21 19.33 17.63 -14.96
CA PRO A 21 17.90 17.87 -14.93
C PRO A 21 17.68 19.22 -14.26
N ARG A 22 17.10 20.15 -15.02
CA ARG A 22 16.69 21.48 -14.54
C ARG A 22 15.66 21.25 -13.43
N SER A 23 16.03 21.52 -12.18
CA SER A 23 15.12 21.51 -11.03
C SER A 23 14.09 22.62 -11.22
N GLN A 24 12.99 22.29 -11.89
CA GLN A 24 11.78 23.10 -11.79
C GLN A 24 11.08 22.66 -10.51
N SER A 25 11.39 23.34 -9.40
CA SER A 25 10.54 23.37 -8.23
C SER A 25 9.24 24.09 -8.60
N ARG A 26 8.36 23.41 -9.34
CA ARG A 26 6.95 23.76 -9.35
C ARG A 26 6.46 23.46 -7.94
N SER A 27 6.20 24.51 -7.18
CA SER A 27 5.35 24.48 -6.01
C SER A 27 3.98 23.96 -6.46
N SER A 28 3.84 22.64 -6.56
CA SER A 28 2.57 21.98 -6.73
C SER A 28 1.79 22.28 -5.46
N SER A 29 0.80 23.16 -5.56
CA SER A 29 -0.38 23.05 -4.72
C SER A 29 -0.73 21.56 -4.65
N GLN A 30 -0.55 20.93 -3.48
CA GLN A 30 -0.71 19.50 -3.33
C GLN A 30 -2.13 19.16 -3.74
N VAL A 31 -2.30 18.39 -4.83
CA VAL A 31 -3.61 17.91 -5.25
C VAL A 31 -4.16 17.08 -4.11
N VAL A 32 -5.28 17.52 -3.52
CA VAL A 32 -5.99 16.75 -2.50
C VAL A 32 -7.07 15.95 -3.21
N TYR A 33 -6.91 14.63 -3.25
CA TYR A 33 -7.90 13.73 -3.80
C TYR A 33 -9.04 13.54 -2.80
N ASP A 34 -10.27 13.69 -3.26
CA ASP A 34 -11.48 13.40 -2.48
C ASP A 34 -12.38 12.43 -3.26
N ILE A 35 -13.47 11.99 -2.64
CA ILE A 35 -14.50 11.22 -3.33
C ILE A 35 -15.07 12.11 -4.44
N SER A 36 -14.98 11.66 -5.69
CA SER A 36 -15.47 12.42 -6.84
C SER A 36 -16.98 12.72 -6.68
N PRO A 37 -17.42 13.99 -6.62
CA PRO A 37 -18.82 14.36 -6.43
C PRO A 37 -19.58 14.27 -7.76
N SER A 38 -19.75 13.06 -8.28
CA SER A 38 -20.73 12.77 -9.34
C SER A 38 -20.81 11.28 -9.56
N SER A 39 -22.03 10.74 -9.56
CA SER A 39 -22.43 9.36 -9.91
C SER A 39 -22.39 8.28 -8.81
N TYR A 40 -22.97 8.56 -7.63
CA TYR A 40 -23.92 7.58 -7.06
C TYR A 40 -25.26 7.66 -7.82
N GLY A 41 -25.18 7.53 -9.15
CA GLY A 41 -26.29 7.61 -10.08
C GLY A 41 -26.78 6.21 -10.38
N ASN A 42 -27.76 5.75 -9.61
CA ASN A 42 -28.85 4.86 -10.03
C ASN A 42 -28.52 3.73 -11.02
N SER A 43 -27.43 2.99 -10.80
CA SER A 43 -27.20 1.70 -11.49
C SER A 43 -27.61 0.56 -10.56
N SER A 44 -28.50 -0.28 -11.07
CA SER A 44 -29.18 -1.41 -10.41
C SER A 44 -28.41 -2.01 -9.21
N THR A 45 -29.08 -1.98 -8.06
CA THR A 45 -28.67 -2.40 -6.73
C THR A 45 -28.12 -3.82 -6.64
N LYS A 46 -26.84 -4.02 -6.96
CA LYS A 46 -26.07 -5.07 -6.28
C LYS A 46 -25.47 -4.44 -5.04
N ARG A 47 -26.08 -4.71 -3.89
CA ARG A 47 -25.55 -4.30 -2.59
C ARG A 47 -24.10 -4.80 -2.50
N ALA A 48 -23.17 -3.86 -2.35
CA ALA A 48 -21.77 -4.20 -2.13
C ALA A 48 -21.65 -5.11 -0.90
N TRP A 49 -20.71 -6.06 -0.93
CA TRP A 49 -20.47 -6.97 0.20
C TRP A 49 -20.17 -6.20 1.48
N ILE A 50 -19.25 -5.23 1.41
CA ILE A 50 -19.00 -4.22 2.45
C ILE A 50 -18.90 -2.86 1.75
N ASP A 51 -19.61 -1.86 2.25
CA ASP A 51 -19.50 -0.47 1.82
C ASP A 51 -18.76 0.35 2.88
N PRO A 52 -17.56 0.89 2.59
CA PRO A 52 -16.79 1.71 3.53
C PRO A 52 -17.58 2.86 4.15
N THR A 53 -18.49 3.48 3.40
CA THR A 53 -19.26 4.65 3.85
C THR A 53 -20.35 4.30 4.87
N SER A 54 -20.73 3.02 4.94
CA SER A 54 -21.73 2.50 5.87
C SER A 54 -21.13 2.00 7.19
N LEU A 55 -19.80 1.90 7.28
CA LEU A 55 -19.12 1.39 8.47
C LEU A 55 -19.14 2.43 9.60
N PRO A 56 -19.15 1.99 10.87
CA PRO A 56 -19.11 2.90 12.00
C PRO A 56 -17.82 3.72 11.99
N ASN A 57 -17.92 4.96 12.45
CA ASN A 57 -16.75 5.80 12.67
C ASN A 57 -15.94 5.26 13.85
N CYS A 58 -14.71 4.80 13.59
CA CYS A 58 -13.85 4.20 14.60
C CYS A 58 -12.37 4.50 14.32
N GLY A 59 -11.56 4.52 15.38
CA GLY A 59 -10.16 4.96 15.31
C GLY A 59 -10.02 6.47 15.11
N ASP A 60 -8.79 6.91 14.87
CA ASP A 60 -8.44 8.32 14.66
C ASP A 60 -7.54 8.45 13.43
N ALA A 61 -8.00 9.23 12.45
CA ALA A 61 -7.29 9.50 11.20
C ALA A 61 -6.62 10.89 11.14
N SER A 62 -6.73 11.71 12.19
CA SER A 62 -6.29 13.11 12.19
C SER A 62 -4.78 13.28 11.97
N GLY A 63 -3.98 12.33 12.46
CA GLY A 63 -2.53 12.32 12.30
C GLY A 63 -2.02 11.74 10.97
N ILE A 64 -2.92 11.26 10.09
CA ILE A 64 -2.54 10.61 8.84
C ILE A 64 -2.16 11.66 7.79
N GLN A 65 -0.93 11.60 7.30
CA GLN A 65 -0.40 12.47 6.25
C GLN A 65 -0.80 12.01 4.84
N GLY A 66 -0.31 12.70 3.82
CA GLY A 66 -0.53 12.39 2.42
C GLY A 66 -1.71 13.15 1.81
N ASN A 67 -1.93 12.92 0.52
CA ASN A 67 -2.67 13.81 -0.38
C ASN A 67 -4.11 13.35 -0.69
N VAL A 68 -4.72 12.58 0.21
CA VAL A 68 -6.16 12.29 0.16
C VAL A 68 -6.89 13.07 1.26
N SER A 69 -8.20 13.27 1.08
CA SER A 69 -9.03 14.03 2.01
C SER A 69 -9.08 13.37 3.40
N PRO A 70 -9.29 14.16 4.48
CA PRO A 70 -9.50 13.61 5.82
C PRO A 70 -10.65 12.59 5.88
N HIS A 71 -11.68 12.79 5.06
CA HIS A 71 -12.80 11.87 4.95
C HIS A 71 -12.36 10.49 4.42
N ILE A 72 -11.58 10.44 3.33
CA ILE A 72 -11.02 9.18 2.81
C ILE A 72 -10.11 8.51 3.84
N LYS A 73 -9.26 9.28 4.55
CA LYS A 73 -8.40 8.76 5.62
C LYS A 73 -9.23 8.08 6.71
N GLN A 74 -10.31 8.72 7.14
CA GLN A 74 -11.20 8.14 8.15
C GLN A 74 -11.91 6.87 7.63
N LEU A 75 -12.38 6.85 6.38
CA LEU A 75 -13.01 5.65 5.81
C LEU A 75 -12.04 4.46 5.73
N ILE A 76 -10.77 4.70 5.44
CA ILE A 76 -9.72 3.65 5.44
C ILE A 76 -9.54 3.08 6.85
N VAL A 77 -9.42 3.95 7.86
CA VAL A 77 -9.30 3.52 9.27
C VAL A 77 -10.54 2.77 9.71
N ASN A 78 -11.74 3.27 9.40
CA ASN A 78 -13.00 2.61 9.70
C ASN A 78 -13.06 1.22 9.07
N THR A 79 -12.66 1.10 7.80
CA THR A 79 -12.65 -0.17 7.08
C THR A 79 -11.67 -1.16 7.69
N PHE A 80 -10.46 -0.70 8.03
CA PHE A 80 -9.46 -1.55 8.66
C PHE A 80 -9.91 -2.06 10.03
N ILE A 81 -10.48 -1.20 10.87
CA ILE A 81 -10.90 -1.58 12.23
C ILE A 81 -12.20 -2.39 12.20
N ALA A 82 -13.27 -1.86 11.60
CA ALA A 82 -14.59 -2.48 11.68
C ALA A 82 -14.68 -3.78 10.88
N TYR A 83 -14.09 -3.81 9.67
CA TYR A 83 -14.13 -5.00 8.81
C TYR A 83 -12.86 -5.86 8.94
N GLY A 84 -11.67 -5.26 8.89
CA GLY A 84 -10.41 -6.00 8.92
C GLY A 84 -10.10 -6.64 10.29
N ALA A 85 -10.35 -5.91 11.37
CA ALA A 85 -10.04 -6.36 12.74
C ALA A 85 -11.24 -6.99 13.46
N GLY A 86 -12.44 -6.42 13.28
CA GLY A 86 -13.63 -6.83 14.01
C GLY A 86 -13.57 -6.54 15.50
N ASP A 87 -14.39 -7.24 16.29
CA ASP A 87 -14.45 -7.08 17.74
C ASP A 87 -13.28 -7.77 18.48
N GLN A 88 -13.24 -7.66 19.80
CA GLN A 88 -12.14 -8.17 20.63
C GLN A 88 -11.95 -9.70 20.60
N LEU A 89 -12.99 -10.43 20.20
CA LEU A 89 -12.98 -11.89 20.07
C LEU A 89 -12.53 -12.32 18.67
N CYS A 90 -12.53 -11.42 17.69
CA CYS A 90 -12.04 -11.71 16.35
C CYS A 90 -10.51 -11.91 16.32
N PHE A 91 -10.08 -12.77 15.40
CA PHE A 91 -8.67 -12.99 15.13
C PHE A 91 -7.96 -11.69 14.74
N GLY A 92 -6.78 -11.46 15.32
CA GLY A 92 -5.96 -10.31 14.94
C GLY A 92 -6.42 -8.96 15.51
N HIS A 93 -7.54 -8.88 16.25
CA HIS A 93 -8.04 -7.62 16.83
C HIS A 93 -6.95 -6.85 17.58
N HIS A 94 -6.23 -7.52 18.49
CA HIS A 94 -5.17 -6.91 19.27
C HIS A 94 -3.97 -6.48 18.43
N VAL A 95 -3.70 -7.19 17.32
CA VAL A 95 -2.64 -6.82 16.38
C VAL A 95 -3.06 -5.57 15.60
N ALA A 96 -4.27 -5.56 15.06
CA ALA A 96 -4.80 -4.43 14.30
C ALA A 96 -4.88 -3.14 15.12
N LYS A 97 -5.30 -3.23 16.39
CA LYS A 97 -5.36 -2.07 17.29
C LYS A 97 -3.98 -1.41 17.51
N ALA A 98 -2.89 -2.16 17.35
CA ALA A 98 -1.54 -1.63 17.47
C ALA A 98 -1.02 -0.99 16.18
N VAL A 99 -1.67 -1.23 15.03
CA VAL A 99 -1.30 -0.66 13.74
C VAL A 99 -1.78 0.78 13.66
N LYS A 100 -0.88 1.68 13.24
CA LYS A 100 -1.18 3.09 13.03
C LYS A 100 -0.88 3.47 11.59
N PHE A 101 -1.89 3.86 10.82
CA PHE A 101 -1.65 4.50 9.53
C PHE A 101 -0.96 5.85 9.77
N THR A 102 0.04 6.15 8.94
CA THR A 102 0.84 7.38 9.03
C THR A 102 0.76 8.20 7.76
N GLU A 103 0.54 7.56 6.61
CA GLU A 103 0.38 8.23 5.32
C GLU A 103 -0.60 7.47 4.43
N VAL A 104 -1.43 8.23 3.71
CA VAL A 104 -2.21 7.71 2.58
C VAL A 104 -2.05 8.68 1.42
N SER A 105 -1.54 8.18 0.31
CA SER A 105 -1.32 8.97 -0.89
C SER A 105 -1.82 8.27 -2.15
N VAL A 106 -2.19 9.07 -3.14
CA VAL A 106 -2.59 8.61 -4.47
C VAL A 106 -1.89 9.46 -5.52
N SER A 107 -1.44 8.83 -6.59
CA SER A 107 -0.73 9.50 -7.68
C SER A 107 -1.04 8.85 -9.01
N GLU A 108 -0.99 9.63 -10.09
CA GLU A 108 -0.96 9.08 -11.45
C GLU A 108 0.42 8.47 -11.74
N SER A 109 0.43 7.24 -12.24
CA SER A 109 1.65 6.58 -12.70
C SER A 109 1.89 6.89 -14.17
N THR A 110 2.99 7.58 -14.47
CA THR A 110 3.43 7.84 -15.84
C THR A 110 3.75 6.55 -16.58
N GLU A 111 4.39 5.59 -15.90
CA GLU A 111 4.71 4.26 -16.43
C GLU A 111 3.46 3.46 -16.82
N LYS A 112 2.36 3.63 -16.07
CA LYS A 112 1.07 2.98 -16.34
C LYS A 112 0.13 3.87 -17.16
N MET A 113 0.68 4.78 -17.98
CA MET A 113 -0.08 5.64 -18.89
C MET A 113 -1.15 6.49 -18.18
N GLY A 114 -0.82 7.08 -17.03
CA GLY A 114 -1.72 7.94 -16.25
C GLY A 114 -2.69 7.18 -15.35
N ARG A 115 -2.58 5.85 -15.22
CA ARG A 115 -3.40 5.10 -14.25
C ARG A 115 -3.03 5.49 -12.82
N MET A 116 -4.07 5.63 -11.99
CA MET A 116 -3.92 5.96 -10.58
C MET A 116 -3.34 4.78 -9.78
N GLU A 117 -2.50 5.12 -8.82
CA GLU A 117 -1.88 4.21 -7.86
C GLU A 117 -2.01 4.81 -6.46
N ALA A 118 -2.48 4.02 -5.50
CA ALA A 118 -2.54 4.39 -4.09
C ALA A 118 -1.41 3.72 -3.31
N THR A 119 -0.88 4.45 -2.34
CA THR A 119 0.08 3.96 -1.34
C THR A 119 -0.43 4.27 0.05
N THR A 120 -0.33 3.28 0.94
CA THR A 120 -0.61 3.42 2.37
C THR A 120 0.63 3.05 3.16
N VAL A 121 0.98 3.87 4.15
CA VAL A 121 2.06 3.58 5.10
C VAL A 121 1.46 3.41 6.48
N ALA A 122 1.79 2.32 7.13
CA ALA A 122 1.42 2.06 8.51
C ALA A 122 2.63 1.67 9.36
N GLU A 123 2.51 1.88 10.67
CA GLU A 123 3.54 1.54 11.64
C GLU A 123 2.98 0.67 12.76
N VAL A 124 3.79 -0.25 13.26
CA VAL A 124 3.44 -1.11 14.40
C VAL A 124 4.68 -1.44 15.21
N ILE A 125 4.53 -1.44 16.54
CA ILE A 125 5.56 -1.93 17.47
C ILE A 125 5.29 -3.41 17.73
N VAL A 126 6.30 -4.26 17.50
CA VAL A 126 6.18 -5.70 17.72
C VAL A 126 5.97 -5.98 19.22
N ALA A 127 4.78 -6.44 19.58
CA ALA A 127 4.40 -6.76 20.96
C ALA A 127 4.45 -8.27 21.24
N LYS A 128 4.40 -8.65 22.52
CA LYS A 128 4.52 -10.05 22.97
C LYS A 128 3.50 -10.99 22.34
N ASN A 129 2.27 -10.53 22.15
CA ASN A 129 1.18 -11.28 21.52
C ASN A 129 1.33 -11.47 20.00
N MET A 130 2.37 -10.88 19.38
CA MET A 130 2.70 -11.04 17.97
C MET A 130 3.83 -12.04 17.74
N LEU A 131 4.47 -12.54 18.80
CA LEU A 131 5.66 -13.38 18.70
C LEU A 131 5.31 -14.85 18.49
N ASN A 132 6.24 -15.57 17.85
CA ASN A 132 6.29 -17.02 17.83
C ASN A 132 7.04 -17.58 19.06
N GLY A 133 7.16 -18.91 19.13
CA GLY A 133 7.87 -19.60 20.22
C GLY A 133 9.37 -19.27 20.33
N ALA A 134 9.98 -18.74 19.26
CA ALA A 134 11.38 -18.29 19.26
C ALA A 134 11.53 -16.82 19.69
N GLY A 135 10.45 -16.14 20.08
CA GLY A 135 10.49 -14.74 20.49
C GLY A 135 10.63 -13.74 19.34
N MET A 136 10.41 -14.16 18.10
CA MET A 136 10.40 -13.31 16.90
C MET A 136 8.98 -13.10 16.40
N LEU A 137 8.72 -12.03 15.64
CA LEU A 137 7.42 -11.79 15.01
C LEU A 137 6.96 -13.03 14.21
N HIS A 138 5.76 -13.52 14.52
CA HIS A 138 5.21 -14.72 13.92
C HIS A 138 4.88 -14.49 12.44
N GLY A 139 5.22 -15.45 11.56
CA GLY A 139 4.96 -15.32 10.12
C GLY A 139 3.48 -15.13 9.77
N GLY A 140 2.58 -15.79 10.51
CA GLY A 140 1.13 -15.54 10.42
C GLY A 140 0.71 -14.12 10.86
N CYS A 141 1.41 -13.52 11.82
CA CYS A 141 1.18 -12.11 12.19
C CYS A 141 1.68 -11.17 11.09
N VAL A 142 2.80 -11.48 10.44
CA VAL A 142 3.27 -10.75 9.25
C VAL A 142 2.23 -10.81 8.13
N ALA A 143 1.67 -11.99 7.85
CA ALA A 143 0.62 -12.15 6.84
C ALA A 143 -0.62 -11.28 7.16
N PHE A 144 -1.05 -11.25 8.42
CA PHE A 144 -2.15 -10.39 8.86
C PHE A 144 -1.83 -8.89 8.67
N LEU A 145 -0.61 -8.46 9.02
CA LEU A 145 -0.16 -7.08 8.86
C LEU A 145 -0.10 -6.65 7.38
N ILE A 146 0.31 -7.56 6.50
CA ILE A 146 0.38 -7.36 5.04
C ILE A 146 -1.00 -7.27 4.39
N ASP A 147 -2.02 -7.89 4.98
CA ASP A 147 -3.38 -7.89 4.42
C ASP A 147 -4.06 -6.50 4.42
N ASN A 148 -3.38 -5.50 4.96
CA ASN A 148 -3.74 -4.09 4.93
C ASN A 148 -3.33 -3.48 3.59
N THR A 149 -4.30 -3.33 2.69
CA THR A 149 -4.05 -2.91 1.32
C THR A 149 -4.50 -1.48 1.03
N PRO A 150 -3.83 -0.78 0.11
CA PRO A 150 -4.18 0.57 -0.33
C PRO A 150 -5.38 0.58 -1.29
N LEU A 151 -5.95 -0.59 -1.58
CA LEU A 151 -7.01 -0.77 -2.57
C LEU A 151 -8.30 -0.03 -2.17
N VAL A 152 -8.59 0.08 -0.88
CA VAL A 152 -9.71 0.87 -0.36
C VAL A 152 -9.53 2.35 -0.70
N ALA A 153 -8.32 2.89 -0.51
CA ALA A 153 -8.02 4.29 -0.85
C ALA A 153 -8.20 4.54 -2.35
N LEU A 154 -7.64 3.66 -3.19
CA LEU A 154 -7.75 3.77 -4.64
C LEU A 154 -9.21 3.68 -5.11
N GLY A 155 -9.98 2.73 -4.55
CA GLY A 155 -11.39 2.57 -4.86
C GLY A 155 -12.21 3.81 -4.52
N LEU A 156 -12.02 4.37 -3.32
CA LEU A 156 -12.73 5.59 -2.90
C LEU A 156 -12.45 6.78 -3.82
N VAL A 157 -11.19 6.98 -4.24
CA VAL A 157 -10.82 8.05 -5.19
C VAL A 157 -11.41 7.80 -6.58
N GLN A 158 -11.44 6.54 -7.03
CA GLN A 158 -11.98 6.16 -8.34
C GLN A 158 -13.49 5.91 -8.36
N ASN A 159 -14.20 6.17 -7.25
CA ASN A 159 -15.62 5.90 -7.07
C ASN A 159 -16.02 4.45 -7.41
N VAL A 160 -15.20 3.48 -6.99
CA VAL A 160 -15.48 2.05 -7.06
C VAL A 160 -15.18 1.41 -5.71
N ASN A 161 -15.76 0.24 -5.45
CA ASN A 161 -15.52 -0.42 -4.17
C ASN A 161 -14.14 -1.11 -4.16
N GLY A 162 -13.21 -0.60 -3.34
CA GLY A 162 -11.88 -1.17 -3.15
C GLY A 162 -11.79 -2.27 -2.09
N VAL A 163 -12.90 -2.59 -1.41
CA VAL A 163 -12.97 -3.63 -0.37
C VAL A 163 -13.12 -5.00 -1.03
N GLY A 164 -12.37 -5.97 -0.55
CA GLY A 164 -12.44 -7.34 -1.03
C GLY A 164 -11.85 -8.32 -0.03
N VAL A 165 -12.11 -9.60 -0.28
CA VAL A 165 -11.49 -10.72 0.43
C VAL A 165 -10.19 -11.09 -0.26
N THR A 166 -9.21 -11.54 0.52
CA THR A 166 -7.90 -11.94 -0.01
C THR A 166 -8.03 -13.26 -0.74
N GLN A 167 -7.77 -13.24 -2.04
CA GLN A 167 -7.81 -14.41 -2.91
C GLN A 167 -6.49 -15.19 -2.83
N ALA A 168 -5.37 -14.47 -2.88
CA ALA A 168 -4.04 -15.05 -2.87
C ALA A 168 -3.05 -14.08 -2.25
N MET A 169 -2.08 -14.61 -1.53
CA MET A 169 -0.97 -13.85 -0.94
C MET A 169 0.31 -14.67 -1.07
N ASN A 170 1.37 -14.04 -1.59
CA ASN A 170 2.71 -14.60 -1.65
C ASN A 170 3.64 -13.71 -0.83
N ILE A 171 4.29 -14.27 0.18
CA ILE A 171 5.16 -13.56 1.12
C ILE A 171 6.57 -14.17 1.06
N MET A 172 7.57 -13.32 0.85
CA MET A 172 8.97 -13.65 1.06
C MET A 172 9.42 -13.06 2.40
N PHE A 173 9.97 -13.91 3.27
CA PHE A 173 10.52 -13.53 4.57
C PHE A 173 12.03 -13.34 4.45
N HIS A 174 12.52 -12.17 4.86
CA HIS A 174 13.91 -11.75 4.63
C HIS A 174 14.71 -11.65 5.92
N SER A 175 14.12 -11.12 6.99
CA SER A 175 14.80 -10.97 8.29
C SER A 175 13.83 -11.09 9.46
N PRO A 176 14.30 -11.56 10.63
CA PRO A 176 13.46 -11.63 11.83
C PRO A 176 13.24 -10.24 12.45
N ALA A 177 12.11 -10.07 13.15
CA ALA A 177 11.82 -8.87 13.92
C ALA A 177 11.56 -9.25 15.39
N PRO A 178 12.46 -8.93 16.33
CA PRO A 178 12.23 -9.19 17.75
C PRO A 178 11.19 -8.23 18.35
N ALA A 179 10.72 -8.55 19.56
CA ALA A 179 9.87 -7.65 20.35
C ALA A 179 10.48 -6.24 20.49
N GLY A 180 9.63 -5.22 20.44
CA GLY A 180 10.05 -3.81 20.48
C GLY A 180 10.49 -3.23 19.12
N SER A 181 10.68 -4.06 18.09
CA SER A 181 10.96 -3.56 16.74
C SER A 181 9.83 -2.66 16.25
N CYS A 182 10.17 -1.51 15.68
CA CYS A 182 9.22 -0.62 15.01
C CYS A 182 9.20 -0.94 13.52
N LEU A 183 8.08 -1.48 13.04
CA LEU A 183 7.92 -1.86 11.64
C LEU A 183 7.18 -0.77 10.88
N LYS A 184 7.70 -0.43 9.70
CA LYS A 184 7.02 0.35 8.67
C LYS A 184 6.50 -0.61 7.61
N ILE A 185 5.19 -0.58 7.38
CA ILE A 185 4.49 -1.38 6.38
C ILE A 185 4.08 -0.43 5.27
N THR A 186 4.65 -0.61 4.08
CA THR A 186 4.32 0.20 2.91
C THR A 186 3.61 -0.68 1.91
N SER A 187 2.35 -0.36 1.61
CA SER A 187 1.54 -1.11 0.66
C SER A 187 1.18 -0.20 -0.52
N THR A 188 1.41 -0.68 -1.74
CA THR A 188 1.18 0.06 -2.98
C THR A 188 0.28 -0.74 -3.91
N SER A 189 -0.78 -0.12 -4.44
CA SER A 189 -1.71 -0.77 -5.36
C SER A 189 -1.02 -1.04 -6.69
N ILE A 190 -1.28 -2.19 -7.30
CA ILE A 190 -0.76 -2.52 -8.63
C ILE A 190 -1.84 -2.29 -9.67
N ALA A 191 -3.02 -2.86 -9.45
CA ALA A 191 -4.17 -2.76 -10.33
C ALA A 191 -5.48 -2.80 -9.54
N LEU A 192 -6.46 -2.03 -9.98
CA LEU A 192 -7.84 -2.06 -9.51
C LEU A 192 -8.74 -2.45 -10.68
N GLY A 193 -8.96 -3.75 -10.88
CA GLY A 193 -9.87 -4.27 -11.88
C GLY A 193 -11.28 -4.46 -11.32
N GLY A 194 -12.27 -4.66 -12.20
CA GLY A 194 -13.67 -4.83 -11.78
C GLY A 194 -13.97 -6.10 -10.95
N ARG A 195 -13.03 -7.05 -10.84
CA ARG A 195 -13.17 -8.27 -10.03
C ARG A 195 -11.95 -8.60 -9.18
N ILE A 196 -10.76 -8.37 -9.73
CA ILE A 196 -9.48 -8.67 -9.09
C ILE A 196 -8.74 -7.36 -8.90
N MET A 197 -8.23 -7.17 -7.70
CA MET A 197 -7.47 -6.02 -7.27
C MET A 197 -6.14 -6.55 -6.71
N SER A 198 -5.02 -5.92 -7.01
CA SER A 198 -3.72 -6.40 -6.58
C SER A 198 -2.88 -5.30 -5.96
N ALA A 199 -2.05 -5.68 -5.00
CA ALA A 199 -1.12 -4.79 -4.31
C ALA A 199 0.21 -5.50 -4.08
N ARG A 200 1.25 -4.71 -3.84
CA ARG A 200 2.52 -5.14 -3.26
C ARG A 200 2.68 -4.51 -1.89
N CYS A 201 3.41 -5.18 -1.01
CA CYS A 201 3.68 -4.72 0.34
C CYS A 201 5.12 -5.00 0.73
N GLU A 202 5.75 -4.05 1.43
CA GLU A 202 7.07 -4.20 2.03
C GLU A 202 7.00 -3.85 3.52
N VAL A 203 7.56 -4.72 4.34
CA VAL A 203 7.67 -4.54 5.80
C VAL A 203 9.13 -4.32 6.14
N VAL A 204 9.45 -3.16 6.69
CA VAL A 204 10.83 -2.74 7.00
C VAL A 204 10.93 -2.43 8.49
N ASN A 205 12.00 -2.89 9.14
CA ASN A 205 12.32 -2.42 10.48
C ASN A 205 12.90 -1.00 10.39
N LYS A 206 12.20 -0.01 10.97
CA LYS A 206 12.59 1.41 10.91
C LYS A 206 13.94 1.70 11.56
N SER A 207 14.31 0.93 12.59
CA SER A 207 15.55 1.17 13.32
C SER A 207 16.78 0.64 12.58
N THR A 208 16.67 -0.49 11.89
CA THR A 208 17.79 -1.15 11.21
C THR A 208 17.79 -0.95 9.70
N GLY A 209 16.67 -0.54 9.11
CA GLY A 209 16.47 -0.50 7.66
C GLY A 209 16.32 -1.88 7.01
N SER A 210 16.34 -2.96 7.78
CA SER A 210 16.24 -4.33 7.26
C SER A 210 14.84 -4.60 6.74
N VAL A 211 14.75 -5.17 5.54
CA VAL A 211 13.49 -5.71 5.01
C VAL A 211 13.15 -6.97 5.81
N VAL A 212 12.00 -6.97 6.48
CA VAL A 212 11.47 -8.10 7.25
C VAL A 212 10.72 -9.05 6.32
N ALA A 213 9.85 -8.50 5.47
CA ALA A 213 9.09 -9.25 4.49
C ALA A 213 8.74 -8.39 3.27
N SER A 214 8.54 -9.04 2.14
CA SER A 214 7.95 -8.44 0.94
C SER A 214 6.85 -9.35 0.43
N ALA A 215 5.76 -8.79 -0.11
CA ALA A 215 4.65 -9.59 -0.56
C ALA A 215 3.92 -9.01 -1.78
N TYR A 216 3.24 -9.92 -2.47
CA TYR A 216 2.23 -9.63 -3.47
C TYR A 216 0.92 -10.26 -3.02
N LEU A 217 -0.18 -9.52 -3.11
CA LEU A 217 -1.49 -10.01 -2.74
C LEU A 217 -2.58 -9.53 -3.70
N ASN A 218 -3.53 -10.43 -3.91
CA ASN A 218 -4.71 -10.19 -4.73
C ASN A 218 -5.95 -10.25 -3.84
N LYS A 219 -6.83 -9.28 -3.99
CA LYS A 219 -8.16 -9.25 -3.39
C LYS A 219 -9.23 -9.35 -4.46
N MET A 220 -10.36 -9.94 -4.09
CA MET A 220 -11.53 -10.05 -4.95
C MET A 220 -12.79 -9.61 -4.20
N GLN A 221 -13.74 -9.03 -4.91
CA GLN A 221 -15.07 -8.80 -4.35
C GLN A 221 -15.84 -10.12 -4.35
N PRO A 222 -16.40 -10.55 -3.19
CA PRO A 222 -17.30 -11.70 -3.16
C PRO A 222 -18.51 -11.46 -4.07
N ALA A 223 -18.90 -12.46 -4.85
CA ALA A 223 -20.19 -12.44 -5.50
C ALA A 223 -21.29 -12.62 -4.44
N SER A 224 -22.45 -11.99 -4.65
CA SER A 224 -23.65 -12.33 -3.88
C SER A 224 -23.91 -13.83 -4.06
N ALA A 225 -23.88 -14.60 -2.98
CA ALA A 225 -24.17 -16.03 -3.05
C ALA A 225 -25.57 -16.19 -3.66
N LYS A 226 -25.69 -16.99 -4.72
CA LYS A 226 -26.97 -17.55 -5.12
C LYS A 226 -27.23 -18.72 -4.17
N LEU A 227 -27.77 -18.43 -2.99
CA LEU A 227 -28.41 -19.44 -2.16
C LEU A 227 -29.75 -19.82 -2.81
#